data_AF-A0A3D0HL53-F1
#
_entry.id   AF-A0A3D0HL53-F1
#
_cell.length_a   1.000
_cell.length_b   1.000
_cell.length_c   1.000
_cell.angle_alpha   90.00
_cell.angle_beta   90.00
_cell.angle_gamma   90.00
#
_symmetry.space_group_name_H-M   'P 1'
#
loop_
_entity.id
_entity.type
_entity.pdbx_description
1 polymer ?
#
loop_
_entity_poly.entity_id
_entity_poly.type
_entity_poly.pdbx_seq_one_letter_code
_entity_poly.pdbx_strand_id
1 'polypeptide(L)'
;KARQGGNGLEYARRSIVSYEPCVKEENAFNYELTRPVTEELYELFKPFGTYQPELGNKRLGEVCFTDADKNVVFVLQGRQGQTKCKVIVYKESAFHVRGLAKVREKIDCQITKYQMCMGCKACESVCRFNAISVKERQDKTTSYTINEAKCVKCTECVSHFSVGCYMRKVLTIKREDKEGTNG
;
A
#
# COMPACT_ATOMS: atom_id res chain seq x y z
N LYS A 1 33.35 -12.57 11.64
CA LYS A 1 32.34 -12.27 10.60
C LYS A 1 31.23 -11.43 11.23
N ALA A 2 31.30 -10.11 11.07
CA ALA A 2 30.29 -9.18 11.58
C ALA A 2 28.98 -9.37 10.79
N ARG A 3 27.87 -9.63 11.49
CA ARG A 3 26.53 -9.74 10.89
C ARG A 3 26.05 -8.32 10.61
N GLN A 4 25.70 -8.04 9.36
CA GLN A 4 25.07 -6.78 8.93
C GLN A 4 23.63 -6.69 9.48
N GLY A 5 23.50 -6.45 10.79
CA GLY A 5 22.20 -6.34 11.48
C GLY A 5 21.51 -4.99 11.32
N GLY A 6 22.16 -3.99 10.72
CA GLY A 6 21.64 -2.61 10.65
C GLY A 6 20.50 -2.41 9.64
N ASN A 7 20.58 -3.02 8.45
CA ASN A 7 19.60 -2.77 7.38
C ASN A 7 18.18 -3.24 7.75
N GLY A 8 18.04 -4.36 8.46
CA GLY A 8 16.73 -4.88 8.85
C GLY A 8 15.98 -3.97 9.83
N LEU A 9 16.72 -3.29 10.72
CA LEU A 9 16.16 -2.37 11.72
C LEU A 9 15.64 -1.08 11.06
N GLU A 10 16.41 -0.52 10.12
CA GLU A 10 16.04 0.67 9.35
C GLU A 10 14.78 0.44 8.51
N TYR A 11 14.66 -0.72 7.84
CA TYR A 11 13.48 -1.08 7.06
C TYR A 11 12.22 -1.31 7.92
N ALA A 12 12.37 -1.85 9.13
CA ALA A 12 11.24 -2.03 10.05
C ALA A 12 10.63 -0.68 10.51
N ARG A 13 11.44 0.36 10.66
CA ARG A 13 11.00 1.71 11.05
C ARG A 13 10.15 2.40 9.98
N ARG A 14 10.37 2.10 8.70
CA ARG A 14 9.58 2.62 7.56
C ARG A 14 8.11 2.19 7.55
N SER A 15 7.75 1.21 8.38
CA SER A 15 6.35 0.79 8.55
C SER A 15 5.49 1.80 9.33
N ILE A 16 6.11 2.75 10.02
CA ILE A 16 5.42 3.70 10.89
C ILE A 16 4.89 4.84 10.02
N VAL A 17 3.59 4.80 9.76
CA VAL A 17 2.87 5.90 9.11
C VAL A 17 2.09 6.63 10.18
N SER A 18 2.25 7.95 10.25
CA SER A 18 1.31 8.77 11.00
C SER A 18 0.00 8.87 10.23
N TYR A 19 -1.09 8.62 10.94
CA TYR A 19 -2.45 8.68 10.43
C TYR A 19 -3.18 9.82 11.14
N GLU A 20 -3.84 10.66 10.36
CA GLU A 20 -4.78 11.66 10.87
C GLU A 20 -6.11 11.53 10.11
N PRO A 21 -7.25 11.31 10.80
CA PRO A 21 -8.56 11.33 10.17
C PRO A 21 -8.83 12.73 9.60
N CYS A 22 -9.37 12.81 8.39
CA CYS A 22 -9.77 14.11 7.83
C CYS A 22 -11.04 14.60 8.53
N VAL A 23 -10.96 15.71 9.25
CA VAL A 23 -12.09 16.30 10.02
C VAL A 23 -13.30 16.66 9.14
N LYS A 24 -13.14 16.71 7.80
CA LYS A 24 -14.19 17.12 6.86
C LYS A 24 -14.79 15.98 6.01
N GLU A 25 -14.16 14.81 5.95
CA GLU A 25 -14.55 13.70 5.08
C GLU A 25 -14.32 12.36 5.80
N GLU A 26 -15.39 11.70 6.27
CA GLU A 26 -15.31 10.46 7.07
C GLU A 26 -14.74 9.26 6.30
N ASN A 27 -14.78 9.32 4.96
CA ASN A 27 -14.27 8.32 4.02
C ASN A 27 -12.85 8.64 3.50
N ALA A 28 -12.15 9.59 4.12
CA ALA A 28 -10.82 10.01 3.72
C ALA A 28 -9.74 9.65 4.76
N PHE A 29 -8.66 9.04 4.28
CA PHE A 29 -7.53 8.57 5.09
C PHE A 29 -6.25 9.29 4.67
N ASN A 30 -5.62 10.04 5.58
CA ASN A 30 -4.35 10.73 5.32
C ASN A 30 -3.17 9.92 5.85
N TYR A 31 -2.07 9.94 5.08
CA TYR A 31 -0.85 9.21 5.33
C TYR A 31 0.36 10.11 5.08
N GLU A 32 1.33 10.09 6.02
CA GLU A 32 2.68 10.64 5.81
C GLU A 32 3.63 9.47 5.53
N LEU A 33 4.08 9.35 4.29
CA LEU A 33 4.92 8.24 3.83
C LEU A 33 6.39 8.48 4.20
N THR A 34 7.13 7.41 4.53
CA THR A 34 8.58 7.52 4.78
C THR A 34 9.42 7.58 3.49
N ARG A 35 8.78 7.55 2.32
CA ARG A 35 9.41 7.74 1.01
C ARG A 35 8.46 8.49 0.07
N PRO A 36 8.97 9.25 -0.92
CA PRO A 36 8.13 10.01 -1.83
C PRO A 36 7.11 9.15 -2.58
N VAL A 37 5.95 9.70 -2.92
CA VAL A 37 4.96 9.12 -3.84
C VAL A 37 5.60 8.93 -5.21
N THR A 38 5.42 7.74 -5.78
CA THR A 38 5.85 7.37 -7.13
C THR A 38 4.77 6.50 -7.78
N GLU A 39 4.90 6.21 -9.07
CA GLU A 39 3.97 5.33 -9.80
C GLU A 39 3.83 3.94 -9.17
N GLU A 40 4.87 3.45 -8.47
CA GLU A 40 4.83 2.17 -7.74
C GLU A 40 3.71 2.16 -6.68
N LEU A 41 3.41 3.31 -6.06
CA LEU A 41 2.28 3.41 -5.13
C LEU A 41 0.97 3.14 -5.86
N TYR A 42 0.77 3.69 -7.05
CA TYR A 42 -0.47 3.52 -7.81
C TYR A 42 -0.64 2.08 -8.31
N GLU A 43 0.45 1.42 -8.71
CA GLU A 43 0.46 0.00 -9.09
C GLU A 43 -0.05 -0.90 -7.96
N LEU A 44 0.32 -0.61 -6.71
CA LEU A 44 -0.11 -1.38 -5.53
C LEU A 44 -1.62 -1.27 -5.27
N PHE A 45 -2.27 -0.21 -5.75
CA PHE A 45 -3.70 0.04 -5.54
C PHE A 45 -4.60 -0.48 -6.67
N LYS A 46 -4.04 -0.92 -7.81
CA LYS A 46 -4.77 -1.58 -8.90
C LYS A 46 -5.62 -2.81 -8.51
N PRO A 47 -5.34 -3.57 -7.43
CA PRO A 47 -6.24 -4.63 -6.99
C PRO A 47 -7.63 -4.14 -6.58
N PHE A 48 -7.80 -2.85 -6.30
CA PHE A 48 -9.07 -2.25 -5.87
C PHE A 48 -9.81 -1.52 -6.99
N GLY A 49 -9.20 -1.32 -8.16
CA GLY A 49 -9.80 -0.51 -9.23
C GLY A 49 -8.86 -0.32 -10.40
N THR A 50 -9.38 0.11 -11.54
CA THR A 50 -8.60 0.33 -12.77
C THR A 50 -8.00 1.72 -12.71
N TYR A 51 -6.68 1.82 -12.91
CA TYR A 51 -5.94 3.07 -12.80
C TYR A 51 -6.34 4.04 -13.91
N GLN A 52 -6.88 5.20 -13.54
CA GLN A 52 -7.35 6.26 -14.45
C GLN A 52 -6.75 7.62 -14.04
N PRO A 53 -5.47 7.89 -14.34
CA PRO A 53 -4.81 9.14 -13.95
C PRO A 53 -5.43 10.38 -14.62
N GLU A 54 -6.03 10.23 -15.80
CA GLU A 54 -6.61 11.35 -16.56
C GLU A 54 -7.89 11.93 -15.91
N LEU A 55 -8.58 11.16 -15.05
CA LEU A 55 -9.81 11.60 -14.39
C LEU A 55 -9.55 12.43 -13.13
N GLY A 56 -8.32 12.44 -12.62
CA GLY A 56 -7.97 13.14 -11.37
C GLY A 56 -7.55 14.59 -11.59
N ASN A 57 -7.65 15.41 -10.54
CA ASN A 57 -7.12 16.76 -10.57
C ASN A 57 -5.58 16.77 -10.58
N LYS A 58 -5.00 17.01 -11.77
CA LYS A 58 -3.54 17.08 -11.98
C LYS A 58 -2.84 18.10 -11.06
N ARG A 59 -3.51 19.20 -10.69
CA ARG A 59 -2.95 20.21 -9.76
C ARG A 59 -2.80 19.67 -8.34
N LEU A 60 -3.66 18.74 -7.93
CA LEU A 60 -3.62 18.12 -6.61
C LEU A 60 -2.80 16.82 -6.59
N GLY A 61 -2.36 16.33 -7.75
CA GLY A 61 -1.71 15.03 -7.88
C GLY A 61 -2.69 13.88 -7.61
N GLU A 62 -3.94 14.05 -8.01
CA GLU A 62 -4.98 13.03 -7.87
C GLU A 62 -4.93 12.04 -9.01
N VAL A 63 -5.11 10.78 -8.66
CA VAL A 63 -5.37 9.69 -9.61
C VAL A 63 -6.63 8.95 -9.16
N CYS A 64 -7.51 8.67 -10.12
CA CYS A 64 -8.76 7.98 -9.86
C CYS A 64 -8.62 6.48 -10.14
N PHE A 65 -9.39 5.68 -9.42
CA PHE A 65 -9.53 4.26 -9.69
C PHE A 65 -11.00 3.97 -9.96
N THR A 66 -11.26 3.14 -10.98
CA THR A 66 -12.63 2.87 -11.47
C THR A 66 -13.00 1.40 -11.39
N ASP A 67 -14.30 1.10 -11.31
CA ASP A 67 -14.82 -0.25 -11.53
C ASP A 67 -14.97 -0.56 -13.03
N ALA A 68 -15.55 -1.73 -13.34
CA ALA A 68 -15.77 -2.18 -14.72
C ALA A 68 -16.70 -1.24 -15.51
N ASP A 69 -17.63 -0.60 -14.81
CA ASP A 69 -18.62 0.33 -15.37
C ASP A 69 -18.08 1.77 -15.46
N LYS A 70 -16.77 1.96 -15.23
CA LYS A 70 -16.09 3.27 -15.23
C LYS A 70 -16.53 4.23 -14.12
N ASN A 71 -17.23 3.74 -13.10
CA ASN A 71 -17.54 4.55 -11.92
C ASN A 71 -16.30 4.69 -11.04
N VAL A 72 -16.04 5.89 -10.52
CA VAL A 72 -14.93 6.12 -9.59
C VAL A 72 -15.22 5.42 -8.25
N VAL A 73 -14.30 4.56 -7.82
CA VAL A 73 -14.43 3.78 -6.58
C VAL A 73 -13.61 4.34 -5.43
N PHE A 74 -12.45 4.94 -5.72
CA PHE A 74 -11.67 5.73 -4.78
C PHE A 74 -10.70 6.63 -5.56
N VAL A 75 -10.19 7.65 -4.87
CA VAL A 75 -9.16 8.56 -5.37
C VAL A 75 -7.95 8.47 -4.46
N LEU A 76 -6.76 8.46 -5.06
CA LEU A 76 -5.50 8.63 -4.36
C LEU A 76 -4.94 10.00 -4.73
N GLN A 77 -4.79 10.86 -3.74
CA GLN A 77 -4.24 12.21 -3.86
C GLN A 77 -2.83 12.23 -3.27
N GLY A 78 -1.83 12.53 -4.09
CA GLY A 78 -0.44 12.64 -3.66
C GLY A 78 0.45 13.03 -4.82
N ARG A 79 1.02 14.24 -4.77
CA ARG A 79 1.94 14.70 -5.81
C ARG A 79 3.21 13.84 -5.79
N GLN A 80 3.63 13.36 -6.95
CA GLN A 80 4.89 12.63 -7.07
C GLN A 80 6.05 13.46 -6.50
N GLY A 81 6.97 12.80 -5.80
CA GLY A 81 8.07 13.46 -5.10
C GLY A 81 7.73 14.00 -3.71
N GLN A 82 6.45 14.07 -3.32
CA GLN A 82 6.02 14.43 -1.96
C GLN A 82 5.78 13.19 -1.11
N THR A 83 5.78 13.33 0.21
CA THR A 83 5.54 12.23 1.16
C THR A 83 4.09 12.17 1.65
N LYS A 84 3.30 13.22 1.46
CA LYS A 84 1.88 13.24 1.83
C LYS A 84 1.02 12.53 0.81
N CYS A 85 0.17 11.63 1.29
CA CYS A 85 -0.80 10.89 0.50
C CYS A 85 -2.16 10.87 1.21
N LYS A 86 -3.25 11.05 0.46
CA LYS A 86 -4.63 10.93 0.95
C LYS A 86 -5.37 9.92 0.07
N VAL A 87 -6.17 9.04 0.68
CA VAL A 87 -7.04 8.09 -0.03
C VAL A 87 -8.48 8.42 0.34
N ILE A 88 -9.33 8.68 -0.66
CA ILE A 88 -10.75 9.02 -0.49
C ILE A 88 -11.58 7.90 -1.10
N VAL A 89 -12.44 7.25 -0.31
CA VAL A 89 -13.19 6.06 -0.74
C VAL A 89 -14.62 6.42 -1.12
N TYR A 90 -15.04 6.11 -2.35
CA TYR A 90 -16.42 6.30 -2.82
C TYR A 90 -17.24 5.01 -2.79
N LYS A 91 -16.61 3.84 -2.93
CA LYS A 91 -17.29 2.53 -2.99
C LYS A 91 -16.52 1.47 -2.21
N GLU A 92 -16.99 1.14 -1.00
CA GLU A 92 -16.36 0.15 -0.11
C GLU A 92 -16.24 -1.25 -0.74
N SER A 93 -17.21 -1.64 -1.57
CA SER A 93 -17.24 -2.97 -2.18
C SER A 93 -16.04 -3.25 -3.09
N ALA A 94 -15.36 -2.21 -3.59
CA ALA A 94 -14.12 -2.32 -4.34
C ALA A 94 -12.96 -2.93 -3.54
N PHE A 95 -13.05 -2.91 -2.20
CA PHE A 95 -12.05 -3.47 -1.29
C PHE A 95 -12.40 -4.87 -0.78
N HIS A 96 -13.51 -5.46 -1.28
CA HIS A 96 -13.98 -6.81 -0.93
C HIS A 96 -14.21 -7.02 0.57
N VAL A 97 -14.62 -5.95 1.27
CA VAL A 97 -14.93 -5.94 2.70
C VAL A 97 -16.16 -5.06 2.97
N ARG A 98 -16.67 -5.10 4.20
CA ARG A 98 -17.76 -4.22 4.65
C ARG A 98 -17.26 -3.33 5.80
N GLY A 99 -17.59 -2.06 5.73
CA GLY A 99 -17.28 -1.05 6.72
C GLY A 99 -15.93 -0.36 6.49
N LEU A 100 -15.91 0.96 6.63
CA LEU A 100 -14.74 1.82 6.45
C LEU A 100 -13.52 1.38 7.28
N ALA A 101 -13.71 0.83 8.48
CA ALA A 101 -12.59 0.31 9.29
C ALA A 101 -11.84 -0.83 8.58
N LYS A 102 -12.56 -1.75 7.94
CA LYS A 102 -11.95 -2.84 7.17
C LYS A 102 -11.39 -2.37 5.84
N VAL A 103 -12.02 -1.39 5.20
CA VAL A 103 -11.45 -0.73 4.01
C VAL A 103 -10.10 -0.10 4.36
N ARG A 104 -10.03 0.62 5.47
CA ARG A 104 -8.79 1.21 5.98
C ARG A 104 -7.70 0.15 6.19
N GLU A 105 -8.02 -1.00 6.81
CA GLU A 105 -7.05 -2.09 6.97
C GLU A 105 -6.45 -2.54 5.61
N LYS A 106 -7.25 -2.57 4.53
CA LYS A 106 -6.76 -2.90 3.17
C LYS A 106 -5.86 -1.81 2.59
N ILE A 107 -6.19 -0.54 2.83
CA ILE A 107 -5.36 0.60 2.42
C ILE A 107 -4.03 0.56 3.18
N ASP A 108 -4.06 0.38 4.50
CA ASP A 108 -2.88 0.27 5.37
C ASP A 108 -1.95 -0.87 4.93
N CYS A 109 -2.52 -2.00 4.46
CA CYS A 109 -1.76 -3.09 3.86
C CYS A 109 -0.94 -2.64 2.63
N GLN A 110 -1.53 -1.87 1.72
CA GLN A 110 -0.81 -1.37 0.54
C GLN A 110 0.20 -0.27 0.89
N ILE A 111 -0.15 0.63 1.81
CA ILE A 111 0.77 1.66 2.30
C ILE A 111 1.99 1.01 2.99
N THR A 112 1.76 0.00 3.85
CA THR A 112 2.84 -0.76 4.50
C THR A 112 3.71 -1.46 3.45
N LYS A 113 3.09 -2.11 2.46
CA LYS A 113 3.80 -2.78 1.37
C LYS A 113 4.65 -1.80 0.58
N TYR A 114 4.14 -0.62 0.23
CA TYR A 114 4.87 0.42 -0.49
C TYR A 114 6.18 0.86 0.21
N GLN A 115 6.10 1.04 1.53
CA GLN A 115 7.23 1.54 2.32
C GLN A 115 8.29 0.48 2.62
N MET A 116 7.87 -0.79 2.66
CA MET A 116 8.71 -1.91 3.06
C MET A 116 9.09 -2.86 1.92
N CYS A 117 8.61 -2.61 0.69
CA CYS A 117 8.87 -3.50 -0.43
C CYS A 117 10.38 -3.60 -0.68
N MET A 118 10.91 -4.82 -0.59
CA MET A 118 12.30 -5.16 -0.90
C MET A 118 12.40 -6.22 -1.99
N GLY A 119 11.36 -6.33 -2.83
CA GLY A 119 11.41 -7.25 -3.96
C GLY A 119 11.34 -8.74 -3.60
N CYS A 120 10.80 -9.11 -2.42
CA CYS A 120 10.77 -10.50 -1.95
C CYS A 120 9.94 -11.49 -2.80
N LYS A 121 9.20 -11.00 -3.81
CA LYS A 121 8.34 -11.77 -4.73
C LYS A 121 7.21 -12.61 -4.10
N ALA A 122 7.03 -12.58 -2.78
CA ALA A 122 5.99 -13.37 -2.12
C ALA A 122 4.58 -13.04 -2.64
N CYS A 123 4.28 -11.77 -2.89
CA CYS A 123 2.98 -11.36 -3.47
C CYS A 123 2.82 -11.75 -4.95
N GLU A 124 3.91 -11.88 -5.71
CA GLU A 124 3.90 -12.41 -7.07
C GLU A 124 3.51 -13.89 -7.06
N SER A 125 4.10 -14.68 -6.15
CA SER A 125 3.75 -16.10 -5.96
C SER A 125 2.31 -16.35 -5.51
N VAL A 126 1.69 -15.40 -4.78
CA VAL A 126 0.29 -15.50 -4.34
C VAL A 126 -0.70 -15.26 -5.49
N CYS A 127 -0.31 -14.53 -6.54
CA CYS A 127 -1.23 -14.17 -7.61
C CYS A 127 -1.47 -15.35 -8.56
N ARG A 128 -2.56 -16.10 -8.35
CA ARG A 128 -2.97 -17.23 -9.22
C ARG A 128 -3.18 -16.88 -10.70
N PHE A 129 -3.31 -15.59 -11.03
CA PHE A 129 -3.49 -15.09 -12.39
C PHE A 129 -2.18 -14.60 -13.03
N ASN A 130 -1.05 -14.69 -12.32
CA ASN A 130 0.25 -14.21 -12.78
C ASN A 130 0.20 -12.76 -13.29
N ALA A 131 -0.56 -11.92 -12.58
CA ALA A 131 -0.78 -10.52 -12.93
C ALA A 131 0.26 -9.58 -12.32
N ILE A 132 1.00 -10.02 -11.30
CA ILE A 132 2.00 -9.21 -10.61
C ILE A 132 3.39 -9.55 -11.14
N SER A 133 4.24 -8.55 -11.33
CA SER A 133 5.66 -8.72 -11.65
C SER A 133 6.50 -7.86 -10.71
N VAL A 134 7.41 -8.49 -9.97
CA VAL A 134 8.37 -7.86 -9.06
C VAL A 134 9.79 -8.11 -9.55
N LYS A 135 10.47 -7.04 -9.96
CA LYS A 135 11.84 -7.11 -10.50
C LYS A 135 12.77 -6.20 -9.72
N GLU A 136 13.95 -6.70 -9.40
CA GLU A 136 15.06 -5.89 -8.92
C GLU A 136 15.69 -5.15 -10.11
N ARG A 137 15.90 -3.85 -9.97
CA ARG A 137 16.57 -3.00 -10.95
C ARG A 137 18.07 -2.96 -10.68
N GLN A 138 18.84 -2.51 -11.66
CA GLN A 138 20.31 -2.44 -11.59
C GLN A 138 20.82 -1.55 -10.44
N ASP A 139 20.03 -0.55 -10.05
CA ASP A 139 20.30 0.35 -8.92
C ASP A 139 19.86 -0.24 -7.56
N LYS A 140 19.53 -1.54 -7.51
CA LYS A 140 19.01 -2.26 -6.33
C LYS A 140 17.64 -1.74 -5.85
N THR A 141 16.95 -0.92 -6.64
CA THR A 141 15.56 -0.58 -6.37
C THR A 141 14.65 -1.71 -6.85
N THR A 142 13.49 -1.84 -6.22
CA THR A 142 12.47 -2.79 -6.66
C THR A 142 11.50 -2.07 -7.60
N SER A 143 11.09 -2.76 -8.66
CA SER A 143 9.92 -2.40 -9.46
C SER A 143 8.80 -3.38 -9.21
N TYR A 144 7.60 -2.83 -9.03
CA TYR A 144 6.37 -3.58 -8.84
C TYR A 144 5.36 -3.13 -9.89
N THR A 145 4.77 -4.06 -10.62
CA THR A 145 3.78 -3.78 -11.66
C THR A 145 2.64 -4.79 -11.62
N ILE A 146 1.43 -4.36 -11.96
CA ILE A 146 0.26 -5.21 -12.15
C ILE A 146 -0.25 -5.08 -13.58
N ASN A 147 -0.30 -6.20 -14.29
CA ASN A 147 -0.96 -6.32 -15.59
C ASN A 147 -2.48 -6.32 -15.39
N GLU A 148 -3.13 -5.21 -15.76
CA GLU A 148 -4.57 -5.03 -15.59
C GLU A 148 -5.42 -5.97 -16.44
N ALA A 149 -4.91 -6.47 -17.58
CA ALA A 149 -5.63 -7.44 -18.41
C ALA A 149 -5.69 -8.84 -17.77
N LYS A 150 -4.74 -9.15 -16.87
CA LYS A 150 -4.71 -10.42 -16.11
C LYS A 150 -5.32 -10.30 -14.72
N CYS A 151 -5.26 -9.12 -14.11
CA CYS A 151 -5.72 -8.92 -12.74
C CYS A 151 -7.25 -8.87 -12.68
N VAL A 152 -7.86 -9.88 -12.07
CA VAL A 152 -9.32 -9.93 -11.85
C VAL A 152 -9.77 -9.21 -10.57
N LYS A 153 -8.89 -8.42 -9.95
CA LYS A 153 -9.17 -7.62 -8.74
C LYS A 153 -9.67 -8.45 -7.53
N CYS A 154 -9.23 -9.71 -7.38
CA CYS A 154 -9.69 -10.56 -6.27
C CYS A 154 -9.16 -10.16 -4.88
N THR A 155 -8.20 -9.23 -4.79
CA THR A 155 -7.54 -8.75 -3.55
C THR A 155 -6.81 -9.81 -2.70
N GLU A 156 -6.66 -11.04 -3.19
CA GLU A 156 -5.91 -12.12 -2.52
C GLU A 156 -4.48 -11.70 -2.18
N CYS A 157 -3.77 -11.08 -3.13
CA CYS A 157 -2.38 -10.60 -2.94
C CYS A 157 -2.24 -9.48 -1.89
N VAL A 158 -3.35 -8.83 -1.52
CA VAL A 158 -3.42 -7.84 -0.44
C VAL A 158 -3.67 -8.51 0.90
N SER A 159 -4.52 -9.55 0.90
CA SER A 159 -5.10 -10.14 2.11
C SER A 159 -4.32 -11.35 2.62
N HIS A 160 -3.47 -11.96 1.79
CA HIS A 160 -2.80 -13.21 2.11
C HIS A 160 -1.81 -13.10 3.28
N PHE A 161 -1.13 -11.96 3.43
CA PHE A 161 -0.21 -11.73 4.53
C PHE A 161 -0.87 -10.87 5.61
N SER A 162 -0.65 -11.23 6.87
CA SER A 162 -1.03 -10.38 8.00
C SER A 162 -0.36 -9.01 7.84
N VAL A 163 -1.17 -7.95 7.82
CA VAL A 163 -0.74 -6.56 7.58
C VAL A 163 -0.15 -6.32 6.17
N GLY A 164 -0.57 -7.11 5.17
CA GLY A 164 -0.43 -6.77 3.74
C GLY A 164 0.88 -7.13 3.05
N CYS A 165 1.94 -7.44 3.81
CA CYS A 165 3.26 -7.76 3.23
C CYS A 165 3.98 -8.86 4.01
N TYR A 166 4.55 -9.82 3.29
CA TYR A 166 5.38 -10.88 3.89
C TYR A 166 6.53 -10.30 4.72
N MET A 167 7.17 -9.23 4.23
CA MET A 167 8.27 -8.58 4.95
C MET A 167 7.84 -7.98 6.29
N ARG A 168 6.57 -7.57 6.42
CA ARG A 168 6.06 -7.12 7.72
C ARG A 168 6.11 -8.26 8.74
N LYS A 169 5.69 -9.47 8.37
CA LYS A 169 5.78 -10.66 9.22
C LYS A 169 7.23 -10.99 9.61
N VAL A 170 8.16 -10.89 8.67
CA VAL A 170 9.57 -11.28 8.86
C VAL A 170 10.39 -10.23 9.62
N LEU A 171 10.13 -8.93 9.39
CA LEU A 171 10.89 -7.84 10.00
C LEU A 171 10.25 -7.29 11.28
N THR A 172 9.09 -7.80 11.69
CA THR A 172 8.54 -7.44 13.00
C THR A 172 9.45 -8.02 14.07
N ILE A 173 10.33 -7.18 14.60
CA ILE A 173 10.99 -7.41 15.87
C ILE A 173 9.85 -7.56 16.89
N LYS A 174 9.79 -8.69 17.61
CA LYS A 174 8.92 -8.79 18.79
C LYS A 174 9.22 -7.56 19.64
N ARG A 175 8.26 -6.64 19.74
CA ARG A 175 8.34 -5.59 20.75
C ARG A 175 8.18 -6.35 22.06
N GLU A 176 9.22 -6.40 22.88
CA GLU A 176 9.03 -6.77 24.27
C GLU A 176 8.06 -5.73 24.84
N ASP A 177 6.86 -6.20 25.19
CA ASP A 177 5.92 -5.40 25.96
C ASP A 177 6.65 -5.01 27.25
N LYS A 178 7.03 -3.74 27.37
CA LYS A 178 7.40 -3.18 28.68
C LYS A 178 6.11 -3.02 29.48
N GLU A 179 5.59 -4.14 29.97
CA GLU A 179 4.76 -4.14 31.16
C GLU A 179 5.64 -3.83 32.37
N GLY A 180 5.19 -2.88 33.19
CA GLY A 180 5.58 -2.77 34.59
C GLY A 180 6.76 -1.86 34.92
N THR A 181 6.49 -0.58 35.18
CA THR A 181 7.10 0.10 36.33
C THR A 181 6.13 1.17 36.85
N ASN A 182 5.26 0.77 37.77
CA ASN A 182 4.77 1.65 38.83
C ASN A 182 5.13 0.94 40.13
N GLY A 183 6.23 1.37 40.75
CA GLY A 183 6.51 1.22 42.16
C GLY A 183 6.49 2.61 42.78
#